data_AF-A0A4Q3JW71-F1
#
_entry.id   AF-A0A4Q3JW71-F1
#
_cell.length_a   1.000
_cell.length_b   1.000
_cell.length_c   1.000
_cell.angle_alpha   90.00
_cell.angle_beta   90.00
_cell.angle_gamma   90.00
#
_symmetry.space_group_name_H-M   'P 1'
#
loop_
_entity.id
_entity.type
_entity.pdbx_description
1 polymer ?
#
loop_
_entity_poly.entity_id
_entity_poly.type
_entity_poly.pdbx_seq_one_letter_code
_entity_poly.pdbx_strand_id
1 'polypeptide(L)'
;MLLPPRVASVVAAPVLVPLIALILALAACSSLPSPPLSARQPPAASALAGDWLDGGSSLRRAHLERLLDVASQDPEAIALLERAAKALHRSGPGDLFELLTVCERGEADEGGHTFLKFDIGVFSLDVDSLLTPGKLSPVAQAQLDAASKGDDLMRLERQDFADYIMVKRSRVPHFCLARGIDVASAYEALLHELVHAALRDPHFTTRKASESDDASFLEAFVQAPGDEVDAYLAGSRARIRLERGRGRVHRPLQPLLDDQGNLVAGRLIMARAILAPPPAGLGYAAGALRDARRKSLEAEAAERTTRQRVVDETLALRREQRRVLETNVGVHQHNVAAHRQNAAQAQAAGQAAAAQQSLGKAREAEKLLADTQRQLPA
;
A
#
# COMPACT_ATOMS: atom_id res chain seq x y z
N MET A 1 -30.63 -22.69 -12.26
CA MET A 1 -30.69 -21.22 -12.39
C MET A 1 -29.34 -20.67 -11.97
N LEU A 2 -28.55 -20.15 -12.92
CA LEU A 2 -27.28 -19.49 -12.62
C LEU A 2 -27.59 -18.04 -12.25
N LEU A 3 -27.37 -17.66 -10.99
CA LEU A 3 -27.41 -16.28 -10.56
C LEU A 3 -26.22 -15.54 -11.22
N PRO A 4 -26.40 -14.29 -11.71
CA PRO A 4 -25.31 -13.53 -12.27
C PRO A 4 -24.23 -13.25 -11.20
N PRO A 5 -22.93 -13.22 -11.57
CA PRO A 5 -21.85 -12.90 -10.64
C PRO A 5 -22.05 -11.47 -10.11
N ARG A 6 -22.20 -11.33 -8.78
CA ARG A 6 -22.33 -10.03 -8.13
C ARG A 6 -20.95 -9.43 -7.87
N VAL A 7 -20.89 -8.12 -8.11
CA VAL A 7 -19.70 -7.28 -8.26
C VAL A 7 -18.82 -7.30 -7.01
N ALA A 8 -17.49 -7.40 -7.22
CA ALA A 8 -16.48 -7.24 -6.19
C ALA A 8 -16.62 -5.87 -5.50
N SER A 9 -16.70 -5.85 -4.18
CA SER A 9 -16.74 -4.59 -3.42
C SER A 9 -15.31 -4.15 -3.17
N VAL A 10 -14.80 -3.28 -4.03
CA VAL A 10 -13.50 -2.64 -3.84
C VAL A 10 -13.70 -1.48 -2.87
N VAL A 11 -13.15 -1.58 -1.66
CA VAL A 11 -12.97 -0.39 -0.80
C VAL A 11 -11.70 0.29 -1.28
N ALA A 12 -11.85 1.19 -2.25
CA ALA A 12 -10.80 2.15 -2.56
C ALA A 12 -10.82 3.19 -1.43
N ALA A 13 -9.98 3.00 -0.42
CA ALA A 13 -9.67 4.05 0.53
C ALA A 13 -8.39 4.71 0.03
N PRO A 14 -8.45 5.79 -0.78
CA PRO A 14 -7.27 6.61 -0.98
C PRO A 14 -6.92 7.21 0.38
N VAL A 15 -6.02 6.58 1.12
CA VAL A 15 -5.35 7.24 2.24
C VAL A 15 -4.36 8.20 1.60
N LEU A 16 -4.88 9.33 1.12
CA LEU A 16 -4.09 10.54 0.97
C LEU A 16 -3.70 10.92 2.39
N VAL A 17 -2.40 10.82 2.67
CA VAL A 17 -1.76 11.51 3.78
C VAL A 17 -1.29 12.86 3.23
N PRO A 18 -2.15 13.90 3.14
CA PRO A 18 -1.67 15.23 2.85
C PRO A 18 -0.90 15.70 4.10
N LEU A 19 0.36 16.03 3.91
CA LEU A 19 1.11 16.73 4.95
C LEU A 19 0.84 18.22 4.74
N ILE A 20 0.06 18.85 5.64
CA ILE A 20 -0.37 20.25 5.50
C ILE A 20 -0.02 21.09 6.73
N ALA A 21 0.76 22.15 6.44
CA ALA A 21 0.86 23.52 6.97
C ALA A 21 1.27 23.86 8.42
N LEU A 22 2.30 24.75 8.53
CA LEU A 22 2.17 26.14 9.04
C LEU A 22 3.25 27.11 8.46
N ILE A 23 2.91 28.41 8.38
CA ILE A 23 3.46 29.49 7.51
C ILE A 23 4.39 30.54 8.19
N LEU A 24 5.49 30.90 7.47
CA LEU A 24 6.27 32.16 7.22
C LEU A 24 6.92 33.11 8.27
N ALA A 25 8.24 33.29 8.05
CA ALA A 25 9.12 34.50 8.00
C ALA A 25 9.37 35.44 9.20
N LEU A 26 10.67 35.61 9.56
CA LEU A 26 11.45 36.84 9.25
C LEU A 26 12.93 36.72 9.64
N ALA A 27 13.77 37.31 8.79
CA ALA A 27 15.18 37.55 8.99
C ALA A 27 15.43 38.70 9.98
N ALA A 28 16.49 38.59 10.80
CA ALA A 28 17.22 39.74 11.33
C ALA A 28 18.67 39.37 11.68
N CYS A 29 19.58 40.12 11.04
CA CYS A 29 20.99 40.41 11.30
C CYS A 29 21.68 39.82 12.54
N SER A 30 22.84 39.17 12.33
CA SER A 30 24.11 39.57 12.97
C SER A 30 25.30 38.95 12.24
N SER A 31 26.21 39.81 11.80
CA SER A 31 27.54 39.54 11.25
C SER A 31 28.55 39.30 12.37
N LEU A 32 29.49 38.35 12.19
CA LEU A 32 30.86 38.40 12.72
C LEU A 32 31.78 37.49 11.86
N PRO A 33 33.05 37.86 11.64
CA PRO A 33 33.95 37.20 10.69
C PRO A 33 34.68 36.02 11.34
N SER A 34 35.16 35.08 10.53
CA SER A 34 36.05 34.01 10.98
C SER A 34 37.09 33.69 9.90
N PRO A 35 38.26 33.17 10.30
CA PRO A 35 39.58 33.54 9.78
C PRO A 35 39.97 32.82 8.48
N PRO A 36 41.04 33.24 7.78
CA PRO A 36 41.45 32.61 6.55
C PRO A 36 42.11 31.26 6.84
N LEU A 37 41.50 30.19 6.33
CA LEU A 37 42.13 28.88 6.26
C LEU A 37 42.87 28.73 4.93
N SER A 38 44.16 28.46 5.05
CA SER A 38 45.12 28.21 3.98
C SER A 38 44.60 27.27 2.91
N ALA A 39 44.94 27.62 1.66
CA ALA A 39 44.56 26.93 0.44
C ALA A 39 45.01 25.46 0.44
N ARG A 40 44.02 24.57 0.62
CA ARG A 40 44.09 23.20 0.13
C ARG A 40 43.66 23.26 -1.34
N GLN A 41 44.54 22.86 -2.27
CA GLN A 41 44.19 22.77 -3.69
C GLN A 41 42.90 21.94 -3.85
N PRO A 42 41.88 22.45 -4.56
CA PRO A 42 40.63 21.73 -4.71
C PRO A 42 40.85 20.50 -5.59
N PRO A 43 40.30 19.32 -5.23
CA PRO A 43 40.14 18.24 -6.18
C PRO A 43 39.29 18.72 -7.36
N ALA A 44 39.51 18.12 -8.54
CA ALA A 44 38.78 18.43 -9.77
C ALA A 44 37.28 18.62 -9.51
N ALA A 45 36.69 19.64 -10.13
CA ALA A 45 35.31 20.06 -9.89
C ALA A 45 34.32 18.91 -10.12
N SER A 46 33.93 18.24 -9.03
CA SER A 46 32.75 17.38 -9.01
C SER A 46 31.55 18.18 -9.52
N ALA A 47 30.66 17.58 -10.32
CA ALA A 47 29.42 18.23 -10.74
C ALA A 47 28.56 18.66 -9.54
N LEU A 48 28.77 18.07 -8.35
CA LEU A 48 28.22 18.50 -7.06
C LEU A 48 28.65 19.92 -6.65
N ALA A 49 29.68 20.48 -7.27
CA ALA A 49 30.32 21.74 -6.92
C ALA A 49 30.21 22.84 -7.99
N GLY A 50 29.35 22.67 -9.00
CA GLY A 50 29.10 23.74 -9.96
C GLY A 50 28.44 24.96 -9.30
N ASP A 51 28.57 26.14 -9.90
CA ASP A 51 27.75 27.31 -9.56
C ASP A 51 26.38 27.21 -10.26
N TRP A 52 25.53 26.29 -9.81
CA TRP A 52 24.13 26.13 -10.27
C TRP A 52 23.11 26.80 -9.32
N LEU A 53 23.63 27.51 -8.31
CA LEU A 53 22.92 28.13 -7.19
C LEU A 53 22.29 29.50 -7.53
N ASP A 54 21.58 29.62 -8.66
CA ASP A 54 20.70 30.78 -8.83
C ASP A 54 19.38 30.55 -8.07
N GLY A 55 19.46 30.70 -6.75
CA GLY A 55 18.37 30.50 -5.77
C GLY A 55 17.17 31.45 -5.92
N GLY A 56 17.11 32.23 -7.01
CA GLY A 56 15.96 33.08 -7.36
C GLY A 56 15.03 32.48 -8.42
N SER A 57 15.32 31.31 -8.98
CA SER A 57 14.55 30.72 -10.09
C SER A 57 13.62 29.59 -9.63
N SER A 58 12.36 29.61 -10.06
CA SER A 58 11.41 28.54 -9.74
C SER A 58 11.80 27.20 -10.38
N LEU A 59 11.57 26.10 -9.65
CA LEU A 59 11.80 24.75 -10.15
C LEU A 59 10.97 24.47 -11.42
N ARG A 60 11.61 23.89 -12.45
CA ARG A 60 11.00 23.48 -13.72
C ARG A 60 11.41 22.04 -14.01
N ARG A 61 10.75 21.40 -14.98
CA ARG A 61 11.05 20.02 -15.38
C ARG A 61 12.53 19.78 -15.73
N ALA A 62 13.17 20.68 -16.48
CA ALA A 62 14.60 20.57 -16.79
C ALA A 62 15.51 20.60 -15.55
N HIS A 63 15.06 21.20 -14.44
CA HIS A 63 15.80 21.18 -13.18
C HIS A 63 15.72 19.80 -12.51
N LEU A 64 14.59 19.09 -12.67
CA LEU A 64 14.40 17.74 -12.14
C LEU A 64 15.34 16.73 -12.83
N GLU A 65 15.51 16.83 -14.15
CA GLU A 65 16.47 16.01 -14.92
C GLU A 65 17.89 16.22 -14.39
N ARG A 66 18.27 17.49 -14.21
CA ARG A 66 19.58 17.85 -13.67
C ARG A 66 19.78 17.35 -12.24
N LEU A 67 18.75 17.34 -11.39
CA LEU A 67 18.84 16.81 -10.03
C LEU A 67 19.16 15.31 -10.03
N LEU A 68 18.56 14.53 -10.93
CA LEU A 68 18.85 13.11 -11.09
C LEU A 68 20.26 12.87 -11.64
N ASP A 69 20.71 13.69 -12.59
CA ASP A 69 22.08 13.63 -13.10
C ASP A 69 23.11 13.87 -11.99
N VAL A 70 22.85 14.85 -11.12
CA VAL A 70 23.68 15.13 -9.95
C VAL A 70 23.65 13.96 -8.96
N ALA A 71 22.47 13.43 -8.65
CA ALA A 71 22.30 12.29 -7.77
C ALA A 71 23.03 11.03 -8.30
N SER A 72 23.09 10.85 -9.63
CA SER A 72 23.81 9.73 -10.24
C SER A 72 25.33 9.76 -10.02
N GLN A 73 25.88 10.92 -9.69
CA GLN A 73 27.31 11.14 -9.45
C GLN A 73 27.67 11.20 -7.95
N ASP A 74 26.66 11.25 -7.07
CA ASP A 74 26.83 11.14 -5.62
C ASP A 74 26.72 9.66 -5.21
N PRO A 75 27.80 9.04 -4.68
CA PRO A 75 27.83 7.61 -4.33
C PRO A 75 26.71 7.16 -3.39
N GLU A 76 26.27 8.00 -2.45
CA GLU A 76 25.17 7.64 -1.55
C GLU A 76 23.80 7.83 -2.22
N ALA A 77 23.65 8.89 -3.03
CA ALA A 77 22.40 9.15 -3.73
C ALA A 77 22.14 8.13 -4.85
N ILE A 78 23.16 7.71 -5.61
CA ILE A 78 23.01 6.68 -6.64
C ILE A 78 22.61 5.34 -6.03
N ALA A 79 23.18 4.96 -4.88
CA ALA A 79 22.76 3.75 -4.17
C ALA A 79 21.29 3.82 -3.70
N LEU A 80 20.80 5.01 -3.32
CA LEU A 80 19.39 5.22 -3.01
C LEU A 80 18.52 5.14 -4.26
N LEU A 81 18.93 5.76 -5.37
CA LEU A 81 18.23 5.71 -6.65
C LEU A 81 18.12 4.27 -7.18
N GLU A 82 19.20 3.49 -7.14
CA GLU A 82 19.17 2.08 -7.56
C GLU A 82 18.23 1.25 -6.68
N ARG A 83 18.24 1.50 -5.37
CA ARG A 83 17.33 0.84 -4.44
C ARG A 83 15.88 1.23 -4.69
N ALA A 84 15.62 2.51 -4.97
CA ALA A 84 14.30 3.02 -5.32
C ALA A 84 13.82 2.43 -6.63
N ALA A 85 14.65 2.42 -7.67
CA ALA A 85 14.32 1.82 -8.96
C ALA A 85 13.94 0.33 -8.80
N LYS A 86 14.72 -0.42 -8.01
CA LYS A 86 14.41 -1.83 -7.70
C LYS A 86 13.10 -1.98 -6.93
N ALA A 87 12.88 -1.18 -5.88
CA ALA A 87 11.68 -1.25 -5.06
C ALA A 87 10.41 -0.90 -5.85
N LEU A 88 10.54 0.02 -6.82
CA LEU A 88 9.45 0.52 -7.64
C LEU A 88 9.32 -0.21 -8.99
N HIS A 89 10.00 -1.35 -9.15
CA HIS A 89 10.00 -2.17 -10.37
C HIS A 89 10.35 -1.41 -11.66
N ARG A 90 11.33 -0.52 -11.57
CA ARG A 90 11.87 0.27 -12.69
C ARG A 90 13.15 -0.36 -13.23
N SER A 91 13.45 -0.11 -14.52
CA SER A 91 14.62 -0.69 -15.20
C SER A 91 15.93 -0.09 -14.70
N GLY A 92 15.88 1.14 -14.19
CA GLY A 92 17.01 1.80 -13.56
C GLY A 92 16.68 3.20 -13.04
N PRO A 93 17.68 3.93 -12.51
CA PRO A 93 17.51 5.28 -11.96
C PRO A 93 16.87 6.29 -12.91
N GLY A 94 17.15 6.20 -14.22
CA GLY A 94 16.58 7.12 -15.22
C GLY A 94 15.05 7.07 -15.31
N ASP A 95 14.46 5.89 -15.09
CA ASP A 95 13.01 5.68 -15.14
C ASP A 95 12.30 6.28 -13.92
N LEU A 96 13.02 6.62 -12.83
CA LEU A 96 12.43 7.29 -11.66
C LEU A 96 11.98 8.72 -11.99
N PHE A 97 12.53 9.32 -13.04
CA PHE A 97 12.12 10.64 -13.52
C PHE A 97 10.63 10.69 -13.87
N GLU A 98 10.06 9.59 -14.36
CA GLU A 98 8.63 9.53 -14.71
C GLU A 98 7.71 9.66 -13.49
N LEU A 99 8.24 9.39 -12.28
CA LEU A 99 7.51 9.47 -11.02
C LEU A 99 7.66 10.85 -10.33
N LEU A 100 8.63 11.63 -10.79
CA LEU A 100 9.01 12.92 -10.22
C LEU A 100 8.32 14.07 -10.96
N THR A 101 7.57 14.88 -10.20
CA THR A 101 6.86 16.04 -10.74
C THR A 101 7.20 17.32 -9.97
N VAL A 102 6.73 18.47 -10.46
CA VAL A 102 6.72 19.72 -9.68
C VAL A 102 5.34 19.83 -9.05
N CYS A 103 5.28 20.05 -7.74
CA CYS A 103 4.01 20.13 -7.02
C CYS A 103 3.13 21.26 -7.56
N GLU A 104 1.80 21.07 -7.56
CA GLU A 104 0.86 22.15 -7.80
C GLU A 104 0.93 23.20 -6.68
N ARG A 105 0.40 24.40 -6.92
CA ARG A 105 0.47 25.48 -5.92
C ARG A 105 -0.30 25.07 -4.65
N GLY A 106 0.40 25.03 -3.53
CA GLY A 106 -0.16 24.70 -2.21
C GLY A 106 -0.12 23.21 -1.84
N GLU A 107 0.54 22.37 -2.66
CA GLU A 107 0.66 20.93 -2.38
C GLU A 107 1.89 20.54 -1.54
N ALA A 108 2.94 21.37 -1.50
CA ALA A 108 4.15 21.08 -0.72
C ALA A 108 4.71 22.33 -0.04
N ASP A 109 4.70 22.31 1.29
CA ASP A 109 5.30 23.35 2.14
C ASP A 109 6.76 23.01 2.55
N GLU A 110 7.15 21.72 2.51
CA GLU A 110 8.45 21.19 2.98
C GLU A 110 9.38 20.74 1.84
N GLY A 111 9.36 21.44 0.72
CA GLY A 111 10.26 21.18 -0.41
C GLY A 111 9.89 19.97 -1.27
N GLY A 112 9.10 19.02 -0.77
CA GLY A 112 8.57 17.90 -1.52
C GLY A 112 7.34 17.24 -0.88
N HIS A 113 6.78 16.25 -1.58
CA HIS A 113 5.75 15.38 -1.05
C HIS A 113 5.70 14.02 -1.78
N THR A 114 5.54 12.93 -1.02
CA THR A 114 5.36 11.57 -1.55
C THR A 114 3.95 11.04 -1.27
N PHE A 115 3.24 10.71 -2.34
CA PHE A 115 1.91 10.11 -2.30
C PHE A 115 2.01 8.59 -2.37
N LEU A 116 1.94 7.93 -1.21
CA LEU A 116 1.78 6.48 -1.13
C LEU A 116 0.31 6.11 -1.28
N LYS A 117 -0.01 5.17 -2.19
CA LYS A 117 -1.37 4.67 -2.40
C LYS A 117 -1.43 3.18 -2.15
N PHE A 118 -2.42 2.74 -1.39
CA PHE A 118 -2.75 1.33 -1.25
C PHE A 118 -4.26 1.13 -1.26
N ASP A 119 -4.70 -0.04 -1.71
CA ASP A 119 -6.11 -0.45 -1.70
C ASP A 119 -6.24 -1.83 -1.04
N ILE A 120 -7.40 -2.09 -0.45
CA ILE A 120 -7.74 -3.40 0.12
C ILE A 120 -8.99 -3.91 -0.60
N GLY A 121 -8.87 -5.06 -1.25
CA GLY A 121 -9.97 -5.79 -1.85
C GLY A 121 -10.37 -6.99 -0.98
N VAL A 122 -11.67 -7.20 -0.82
CA VAL A 122 -12.23 -8.39 -0.17
C VAL A 122 -13.14 -9.09 -1.17
N PHE A 123 -12.81 -10.33 -1.50
CA PHE A 123 -13.49 -11.14 -2.51
C PHE A 123 -14.19 -12.31 -1.83
N SER A 124 -15.51 -12.38 -1.97
CA SER A 124 -16.28 -13.56 -1.55
C SER A 124 -15.84 -14.78 -2.37
N LEU A 125 -15.65 -15.92 -1.71
CA LEU A 125 -15.53 -17.18 -2.42
C LEU A 125 -16.91 -17.62 -2.92
N ASP A 126 -16.96 -18.09 -4.16
CA ASP A 126 -18.16 -18.76 -4.64
C ASP A 126 -18.25 -20.19 -4.12
N VAL A 127 -19.41 -20.79 -4.35
CA VAL A 127 -19.75 -22.16 -3.96
C VAL A 127 -18.64 -23.15 -4.31
N ASP A 128 -18.22 -23.15 -5.58
CA ASP A 128 -17.32 -24.16 -6.09
C ASP A 128 -15.96 -24.07 -5.38
N SER A 129 -15.53 -22.85 -5.08
CA SER A 129 -14.33 -22.57 -4.29
C SER A 129 -14.48 -22.97 -2.83
N LEU A 130 -15.68 -22.80 -2.24
CA LEU A 130 -15.96 -23.18 -0.85
C LEU A 130 -16.03 -24.71 -0.68
N LEU A 131 -16.51 -25.43 -1.69
CA LEU A 131 -16.62 -26.90 -1.68
C LEU A 131 -15.29 -27.59 -1.99
N THR A 132 -14.32 -26.87 -2.55
CA THR A 132 -13.03 -27.45 -2.98
C THR A 132 -11.86 -26.72 -2.33
N PRO A 133 -11.52 -27.03 -1.06
CA PRO A 133 -10.43 -26.37 -0.35
C PRO A 133 -9.13 -26.36 -1.17
N GLY A 134 -8.50 -25.18 -1.29
CA GLY A 134 -7.27 -24.99 -2.05
C GLY A 134 -7.45 -24.83 -3.57
N LYS A 135 -8.67 -24.86 -4.11
CA LYS A 135 -8.95 -24.54 -5.51
C LYS A 135 -9.93 -23.38 -5.62
N LEU A 136 -9.54 -22.36 -6.36
CA LEU A 136 -10.44 -21.29 -6.75
C LEU A 136 -11.24 -21.71 -7.98
N SER A 137 -12.50 -21.33 -8.03
CA SER A 137 -13.29 -21.41 -9.24
C SER A 137 -12.68 -20.51 -10.34
N PRO A 138 -13.02 -20.72 -11.61
CA PRO A 138 -12.63 -19.81 -12.68
C PRO A 138 -13.05 -18.36 -12.44
N VAL A 139 -14.18 -18.12 -11.76
CA VAL A 139 -14.69 -16.78 -11.47
C VAL A 139 -13.85 -16.11 -10.38
N ALA A 140 -13.60 -16.82 -9.27
CA ALA A 140 -12.76 -16.31 -8.19
C ALA A 140 -11.32 -16.08 -8.66
N GLN A 141 -10.80 -16.99 -9.49
CA GLN A 141 -9.48 -16.82 -10.11
C GLN A 141 -9.45 -15.59 -11.04
N ALA A 142 -10.45 -15.40 -11.89
CA ALA A 142 -10.52 -14.23 -12.77
C ALA A 142 -10.59 -12.91 -11.99
N GLN A 143 -11.29 -12.87 -10.84
CA GLN A 143 -11.31 -11.70 -9.96
C GLN A 143 -9.94 -11.43 -9.34
N LEU A 144 -9.26 -12.47 -8.87
CA LEU A 144 -7.90 -12.35 -8.32
C LEU A 144 -6.90 -11.90 -9.41
N ASP A 145 -7.01 -12.46 -10.61
CA ASP A 145 -6.20 -12.08 -11.78
C ASP A 145 -6.48 -10.64 -12.24
N ALA A 146 -7.71 -10.16 -12.06
CA ALA A 146 -8.02 -8.75 -12.32
C ALA A 146 -7.43 -7.84 -11.23
N ALA A 147 -7.41 -8.28 -9.97
CA ALA A 147 -6.82 -7.54 -8.87
C ALA A 147 -5.29 -7.46 -8.93
N SER A 148 -4.64 -8.43 -9.58
CA SER A 148 -3.19 -8.50 -9.79
C SER A 148 -2.71 -7.77 -11.05
N LYS A 149 -3.61 -7.10 -11.78
CA LYS A 149 -3.28 -6.29 -12.96
C LYS A 149 -3.36 -4.80 -12.64
N GLY A 150 -2.55 -4.02 -13.34
CA GLY A 150 -2.52 -2.57 -13.29
C GLY A 150 -1.10 -2.04 -13.53
N ASP A 151 -0.96 -1.05 -14.41
CA ASP A 151 0.34 -0.45 -14.75
C ASP A 151 0.97 0.27 -13.55
N ASP A 152 0.17 0.59 -12.54
CA ASP A 152 0.58 1.21 -11.29
C ASP A 152 0.67 0.22 -10.13
N LEU A 153 0.52 -1.10 -10.31
CA LEU A 153 0.62 -2.07 -9.23
C LEU A 153 2.10 -2.33 -8.88
N MET A 154 2.49 -2.01 -7.65
CA MET A 154 3.84 -2.28 -7.14
C MET A 154 3.91 -3.59 -6.36
N ARG A 155 2.95 -3.83 -5.45
CA ARG A 155 2.95 -5.03 -4.60
C ARG A 155 1.55 -5.55 -4.39
N LEU A 156 1.41 -6.87 -4.40
CA LEU A 156 0.19 -7.59 -4.11
C LEU A 156 0.41 -8.53 -2.93
N GLU A 157 -0.35 -8.37 -1.85
CA GLU A 157 -0.38 -9.33 -0.74
C GLU A 157 -1.73 -10.03 -0.71
N ARG A 158 -1.71 -11.36 -0.80
CA ARG A 158 -2.90 -12.20 -0.72
C ARG A 158 -2.98 -12.86 0.65
N GLN A 159 -4.17 -12.84 1.24
CA GLN A 159 -4.50 -13.56 2.47
C GLN A 159 -5.78 -14.36 2.25
N ASP A 160 -5.70 -15.67 2.45
CA ASP A 160 -6.82 -16.58 2.26
C ASP A 160 -7.53 -16.85 3.58
N PHE A 161 -8.85 -16.70 3.57
CA PHE A 161 -9.73 -17.06 4.69
C PHE A 161 -10.71 -18.13 4.25
N ALA A 162 -11.38 -18.75 5.21
CA ALA A 162 -12.34 -19.84 4.94
C ALA A 162 -13.51 -19.41 4.03
N ASP A 163 -13.88 -18.13 4.06
CA ASP A 163 -15.09 -17.62 3.39
C ASP A 163 -14.81 -16.54 2.33
N TYR A 164 -13.58 -16.02 2.30
CA TYR A 164 -13.18 -14.92 1.43
C TYR A 164 -11.68 -14.88 1.21
N ILE A 165 -11.26 -14.11 0.20
CA ILE A 165 -9.86 -13.75 -0.04
C ILE A 165 -9.72 -12.25 0.21
N MET A 166 -8.70 -11.86 0.97
CA MET A 166 -8.31 -10.46 1.08
C MET A 166 -7.06 -10.22 0.26
N VAL A 167 -7.04 -9.11 -0.48
CA VAL A 167 -5.91 -8.69 -1.29
C VAL A 167 -5.56 -7.26 -0.92
N LYS A 168 -4.30 -7.02 -0.53
CA LYS A 168 -3.77 -5.68 -0.30
C LYS A 168 -2.90 -5.31 -1.49
N ARG A 169 -3.16 -4.16 -2.09
CA ARG A 169 -2.47 -3.66 -3.27
C ARG A 169 -1.73 -2.40 -2.90
N SER A 170 -0.41 -2.39 -3.06
CA SER A 170 0.38 -1.16 -3.01
C SER A 170 0.61 -0.68 -4.43
N ARG A 171 0.37 0.59 -4.67
CA ARG A 171 0.57 1.20 -5.99
C ARG A 171 1.92 1.91 -6.05
N VAL A 172 2.40 2.12 -7.27
CA VAL A 172 3.56 2.96 -7.57
C VAL A 172 3.31 4.34 -6.96
N PRO A 173 4.22 4.83 -6.10
CA PRO A 173 4.08 6.15 -5.52
C PRO A 173 4.40 7.21 -6.55
N HIS A 174 3.78 8.37 -6.39
CA HIS A 174 4.17 9.59 -7.09
C HIS A 174 4.75 10.54 -6.06
N PHE A 175 5.77 11.29 -6.45
CA PHE A 175 6.32 12.32 -5.58
C PHE A 175 6.59 13.59 -6.38
N CYS A 176 6.52 14.72 -5.68
CA CYS A 176 6.68 16.02 -6.29
C CYS A 176 7.63 16.87 -5.45
N LEU A 177 8.28 17.85 -6.10
CA LEU A 177 9.11 18.85 -5.43
C LEU A 177 8.46 20.22 -5.51
N ALA A 178 8.56 20.98 -4.43
CA ALA A 178 7.97 22.31 -4.32
C ALA A 178 8.58 23.25 -5.37
N ARG A 179 7.74 24.10 -5.97
CA ARG A 179 8.16 24.99 -7.06
C ARG A 179 9.08 26.14 -6.62
N GLY A 180 8.99 26.54 -5.36
CA GLY A 180 9.60 27.76 -4.82
C GLY A 180 10.90 27.55 -4.03
N ILE A 181 11.54 26.39 -4.14
CA ILE A 181 12.78 26.08 -3.42
C ILE A 181 14.01 26.27 -4.31
N ASP A 182 15.13 26.60 -3.68
CA ASP A 182 16.42 26.59 -4.37
C ASP A 182 16.85 25.15 -4.73
N VAL A 183 17.83 25.02 -5.60
CA VAL A 183 18.19 23.72 -6.15
C VAL A 183 18.89 22.81 -5.13
N ALA A 184 19.55 23.37 -4.12
CA ALA A 184 20.15 22.59 -3.03
C ALA A 184 19.07 21.99 -2.12
N SER A 185 18.05 22.79 -1.79
CA SER A 185 16.84 22.32 -1.11
C SER A 185 16.04 21.34 -1.97
N ALA A 186 16.00 21.51 -3.29
CA ALA A 186 15.37 20.54 -4.19
C ALA A 186 16.12 19.20 -4.24
N TYR A 187 17.46 19.23 -4.16
CA TYR A 187 18.28 18.02 -4.10
C TYR A 187 18.08 17.28 -2.76
N GLU A 188 18.07 18.01 -1.65
CA GLU A 188 17.72 17.49 -0.33
C GLU A 188 16.33 16.85 -0.32
N ALA A 189 15.32 17.58 -0.81
CA ALA A 189 13.94 17.11 -0.90
C ALA A 189 13.81 15.89 -1.84
N LEU A 190 14.51 15.85 -2.97
CA LEU A 190 14.50 14.69 -3.87
C LEU A 190 14.90 13.41 -3.13
N LEU A 191 15.99 13.44 -2.38
CA LEU A 191 16.45 12.25 -1.67
C LEU A 191 15.57 11.93 -0.46
N HIS A 192 15.03 12.95 0.21
CA HIS A 192 14.01 12.77 1.26
C HIS A 192 12.79 12.01 0.72
N GLU A 193 12.19 12.50 -0.37
CA GLU A 193 11.01 11.86 -0.98
C GLU A 193 11.33 10.47 -1.55
N LEU A 194 12.52 10.27 -2.11
CA LEU A 194 12.95 8.95 -2.57
C LEU A 194 13.07 7.93 -1.44
N VAL A 195 13.45 8.35 -0.23
CA VAL A 195 13.42 7.46 0.94
C VAL A 195 11.99 6.98 1.21
N HIS A 196 11.02 7.90 1.22
CA HIS A 196 9.61 7.52 1.39
C HIS A 196 9.14 6.59 0.28
N ALA A 197 9.42 6.91 -0.98
CA ALA A 197 9.00 6.11 -2.11
C ALA A 197 9.61 4.70 -2.10
N ALA A 198 10.88 4.57 -1.71
CA ALA A 198 11.64 3.33 -1.82
C ALA A 198 11.52 2.40 -0.61
N LEU A 199 11.44 2.98 0.59
CA LEU A 199 11.66 2.24 1.84
C LEU A 199 10.42 2.17 2.72
N ARG A 200 9.48 3.09 2.56
CA ARG A 200 8.31 3.18 3.44
C ARG A 200 7.35 2.04 3.17
N ASP A 201 6.92 1.36 4.22
CA ASP A 201 5.85 0.37 4.12
C ASP A 201 4.49 1.08 4.06
N PRO A 202 3.76 1.02 2.93
CA PRO A 202 2.47 1.69 2.78
C PRO A 202 1.39 1.16 3.73
N HIS A 203 1.57 -0.03 4.31
CA HIS A 203 0.64 -0.62 5.27
C HIS A 203 1.01 -0.32 6.73
N PHE A 204 2.13 0.34 7.01
CA PHE A 204 2.58 0.63 8.37
C PHE A 204 1.54 1.44 9.15
N THR A 205 1.02 2.52 8.56
CA THR A 205 0.06 3.43 9.19
C THR A 205 -1.17 2.67 9.68
N THR A 206 -1.77 1.84 8.83
CA THR A 206 -2.96 1.06 9.19
C THR A 206 -2.68 0.07 10.31
N ARG A 207 -1.54 -0.64 10.29
CA ARG A 207 -1.19 -1.57 11.38
C ARG A 207 -0.96 -0.86 12.71
N LYS A 208 -0.29 0.31 12.69
CA LYS A 208 0.03 1.03 13.92
C LYS A 208 -1.11 1.88 14.47
N ALA A 209 -1.99 2.38 13.61
CA ALA A 209 -3.07 3.27 14.02
C ALA A 209 -3.96 2.63 15.12
N SER A 210 -4.27 1.34 15.02
CA SER A 210 -5.12 0.63 15.98
C SER A 210 -4.38 0.03 17.18
N GLU A 211 -3.05 -0.14 17.10
CA GLU A 211 -2.24 -0.77 18.15
C GLU A 211 -1.74 0.21 19.22
N SER A 212 -1.83 1.52 18.98
CA SER A 212 -1.14 2.53 19.79
C SER A 212 -2.00 3.76 20.08
N ASP A 213 -1.73 4.43 21.20
CA ASP A 213 -2.26 5.77 21.47
C ASP A 213 -1.65 6.81 20.51
N ASP A 214 -2.16 8.04 20.52
CA ASP A 214 -1.72 9.10 19.61
C ASP A 214 -0.23 9.41 19.72
N ALA A 215 0.34 9.49 20.93
CA ALA A 215 1.73 9.86 21.11
C ALA A 215 2.66 8.73 20.63
N SER A 216 2.33 7.50 21.02
CA SER A 216 3.03 6.28 20.61
C SER A 216 2.95 6.07 19.10
N PHE A 217 1.79 6.37 18.48
CA PHE A 217 1.61 6.31 17.03
C PHE A 217 2.54 7.30 16.31
N LEU A 218 2.55 8.56 16.74
CA LEU A 218 3.37 9.61 16.11
C LEU A 218 4.86 9.27 16.16
N GLU A 219 5.35 8.87 17.35
CA GLU A 219 6.75 8.46 17.51
C GLU A 219 7.08 7.21 16.69
N ALA A 220 6.19 6.21 16.65
CA ALA A 220 6.43 4.98 15.88
C ALA A 220 6.42 5.23 14.37
N PHE A 221 5.54 6.10 13.89
CA PHE A 221 5.42 6.48 12.48
C PHE A 221 6.70 7.14 11.99
N VAL A 222 7.12 8.23 12.63
CA VAL A 222 8.31 9.00 12.24
C VAL A 222 9.60 8.16 12.31
N GLN A 223 9.65 7.14 13.17
CA GLN A 223 10.78 6.23 13.30
C GLN A 223 10.75 5.03 12.36
N ALA A 224 9.62 4.77 11.70
CA ALA A 224 9.47 3.61 10.84
C ALA A 224 10.52 3.63 9.71
N PRO A 225 10.98 2.46 9.25
CA PRO A 225 11.90 2.39 8.13
C PRO A 225 11.32 3.11 6.90
N GLY A 226 12.11 4.01 6.32
CA GLY A 226 11.68 4.83 5.17
C GLY A 226 10.76 6.00 5.51
N ASP A 227 10.55 6.28 6.78
CA ASP A 227 9.76 7.44 7.24
C ASP A 227 10.69 8.61 7.61
N GLU A 228 10.14 9.64 8.27
CA GLU A 228 10.78 10.95 8.39
C GLU A 228 12.22 10.93 8.94
N VAL A 229 12.54 10.09 9.93
CA VAL A 229 13.91 10.01 10.45
C VAL A 229 14.89 9.58 9.36
N ASP A 230 14.55 8.58 8.55
CA ASP A 230 15.43 8.11 7.48
C ASP A 230 15.50 9.14 6.34
N ALA A 231 14.38 9.78 6.03
CA ALA A 231 14.27 10.76 4.96
C ALA A 231 15.08 12.03 5.28
N TYR A 232 14.98 12.55 6.51
CA TYR A 232 15.79 13.67 6.97
C TYR A 232 17.28 13.34 7.05
N LEU A 233 17.65 12.11 7.43
CA LEU A 233 19.05 11.69 7.40
C LEU A 233 19.61 11.66 5.97
N ALA A 234 18.86 11.11 5.02
CA ALA A 234 19.28 11.08 3.62
C ALA A 234 19.42 12.50 3.04
N GLY A 235 18.41 13.34 3.24
CA GLY A 235 18.42 14.74 2.78
C GLY A 235 19.54 15.57 3.39
N SER A 236 19.72 15.50 4.72
CA SER A 236 20.74 16.29 5.43
C SER A 236 22.17 15.91 5.01
N ARG A 237 22.46 14.61 4.88
CA ARG A 237 23.78 14.14 4.40
C ARG A 237 24.07 14.63 2.99
N ALA A 238 23.06 14.60 2.14
CA ALA A 238 23.17 15.08 0.78
C ALA A 238 23.44 16.59 0.71
N ARG A 239 22.72 17.38 1.50
CA ARG A 239 22.98 18.82 1.66
C ARG A 239 24.43 19.10 2.07
N ILE A 240 24.92 18.39 3.09
CA ILE A 240 26.29 18.51 3.58
C ILE A 240 27.31 18.22 2.48
N ARG A 241 27.14 17.11 1.74
CA ARG A 241 28.05 16.75 0.64
C ARG A 241 28.03 17.76 -0.50
N LEU A 242 26.83 18.19 -0.90
CA LEU A 242 26.60 19.17 -1.96
C LEU A 242 27.32 20.50 -1.66
N GLU A 243 27.20 20.98 -0.42
CA GLU A 243 27.85 22.21 0.03
C GLU A 243 29.27 21.98 0.59
N ARG A 244 29.87 20.79 0.38
CA ARG A 244 31.22 20.41 0.83
C ARG A 244 31.48 20.67 2.33
N GLY A 245 30.52 20.33 3.18
CA GLY A 245 30.58 20.54 4.63
C GLY A 245 30.28 21.97 5.08
N ARG A 246 29.94 22.88 4.15
CA ARG A 246 29.44 24.23 4.47
C ARG A 246 27.92 24.30 4.61
N GLY A 247 27.26 23.17 4.30
CA GLY A 247 25.84 22.89 4.46
C GLY A 247 25.31 23.28 5.83
N ARG A 248 24.41 24.27 5.88
CA ARG A 248 23.60 24.46 7.09
C ARG A 248 22.48 23.42 7.05
N VAL A 249 22.66 22.33 7.79
CA VAL A 249 21.56 21.44 8.18
C VAL A 249 20.45 22.30 8.79
N HIS A 250 19.19 21.90 8.60
CA HIS A 250 18.06 22.51 9.30
C HIS A 250 18.39 22.73 10.78
N ARG A 251 18.32 23.98 11.25
CA ARG A 251 18.77 24.37 12.60
C ARG A 251 18.25 23.46 13.74
N PRO A 252 16.98 23.00 13.73
CA PRO A 252 16.51 22.09 14.77
C PRO A 252 17.21 20.71 14.77
N LEU A 253 17.74 20.28 13.64
CA LEU A 253 18.42 18.99 13.47
C LEU A 253 19.93 19.07 13.63
N GLN A 254 20.53 20.26 13.49
CA GLN A 254 21.97 20.46 13.60
C GLN A 254 22.58 19.89 14.90
N PRO A 255 21.95 20.00 16.09
CA PRO A 255 22.49 19.40 17.32
C PRO A 255 22.45 17.86 17.36
N LEU A 256 21.72 17.25 16.42
CA LEU A 256 21.43 15.82 16.39
C LEU A 256 22.30 15.07 15.38
N LEU A 257 22.99 15.79 14.50
CA LEU A 257 23.82 15.25 13.44
C LEU A 257 25.29 15.68 13.60
N ASP A 258 26.23 14.84 13.19
CA ASP A 258 27.64 15.22 13.04
C ASP A 258 27.89 16.01 11.73
N ASP A 259 29.13 16.42 11.50
CA ASP A 259 29.55 17.18 10.31
C ASP A 259 29.43 16.37 9.00
N GLN A 260 29.14 15.07 9.09
CA GLN A 260 28.87 14.17 7.97
C GLN A 260 27.38 13.87 7.81
N GLY A 261 26.52 14.39 8.69
CA GLY A 261 25.08 14.14 8.70
C GLY A 261 24.69 12.80 9.31
N ASN A 262 25.56 12.16 10.09
CA ASN A 262 25.22 10.96 10.86
C ASN A 262 24.55 11.34 12.17
N LEU A 263 23.60 10.50 12.58
CA LEU A 263 22.86 10.68 13.82
C LEU A 263 23.74 10.44 15.05
N VAL A 264 23.85 11.44 15.93
CA VAL A 264 24.60 11.34 17.21
C VAL A 264 23.68 11.21 18.43
N ALA A 265 22.44 11.68 18.35
CA ALA A 265 21.49 11.69 19.46
C ALA A 265 20.52 10.49 19.49
N GLY A 266 20.65 9.55 18.53
CA GLY A 266 19.75 8.41 18.39
C GLY A 266 18.38 8.75 17.78
N ARG A 267 17.69 7.72 17.25
CA ARG A 267 16.48 7.88 16.41
C ARG A 267 15.30 8.50 17.15
N LEU A 268 15.10 8.12 18.41
CA LEU A 268 13.99 8.62 19.21
C LEU A 268 14.11 10.14 19.47
N ILE A 269 15.33 10.64 19.71
CA ILE A 269 15.56 12.08 19.93
C ILE A 269 15.32 12.84 18.62
N MET A 270 15.78 12.30 17.48
CA MET A 270 15.47 12.83 16.15
C MET A 270 13.96 12.90 15.90
N ALA A 271 13.23 11.81 16.17
CA ALA A 271 11.79 11.75 15.96
C ALA A 271 11.05 12.82 16.77
N ARG A 272 11.45 13.03 18.02
CA ARG A 272 10.88 14.08 18.88
C ARG A 272 11.19 15.48 18.36
N ALA A 273 12.38 15.70 17.81
CA ALA A 273 12.73 16.99 17.21
C ALA A 273 11.98 17.26 15.90
N ILE A 274 11.72 16.22 15.09
CA ILE A 274 10.88 16.33 13.90
C ILE A 274 9.45 16.73 14.30
N LEU A 275 8.86 16.03 15.29
CA LEU A 275 7.50 16.25 15.77
C LEU A 275 7.32 17.52 16.61
N ALA A 276 8.40 18.10 17.14
CA ALA A 276 8.32 19.29 17.97
C ALA A 276 7.91 20.52 17.14
N PRO A 277 7.03 21.39 17.67
CA PRO A 277 6.61 22.59 16.97
C PRO A 277 7.79 23.58 16.82
N PRO A 278 7.76 24.47 15.80
CA PRO A 278 8.74 25.53 15.69
C PRO A 278 8.69 26.47 16.90
N PRO A 279 9.81 27.08 17.32
CA PRO A 279 11.15 26.95 16.73
C PRO A 279 11.96 25.74 17.26
N ALA A 280 11.40 24.95 18.18
CA ALA A 280 12.10 23.86 18.89
C ALA A 280 12.24 22.58 18.05
N GLY A 281 11.49 22.47 16.95
CA GLY A 281 11.54 21.36 16.01
C GLY A 281 11.22 21.80 14.59
N LEU A 282 11.00 20.83 13.71
CA LEU A 282 10.68 21.09 12.30
C LEU A 282 9.22 21.47 12.10
N GLY A 283 8.37 21.18 13.08
CA GLY A 283 6.96 21.53 13.00
C GLY A 283 6.16 20.61 12.09
N TYR A 284 6.63 19.39 11.84
CA TYR A 284 5.83 18.36 11.20
C TYR A 284 4.46 18.34 11.88
N ALA A 285 3.41 18.63 11.12
CA ALA A 285 2.10 18.87 11.70
C ALA A 285 1.62 17.57 12.34
N ALA A 286 1.79 17.45 13.66
CA ALA A 286 1.22 16.35 14.45
C ALA A 286 -0.30 16.25 14.19
N GLY A 287 -0.95 17.37 13.82
CA GLY A 287 -2.31 17.39 13.28
C GLY A 287 -2.48 16.54 12.01
N ALA A 288 -1.65 16.73 10.98
CA ALA A 288 -1.71 15.95 9.73
C ALA A 288 -1.47 14.45 9.98
N LEU A 289 -0.54 14.10 10.86
CA LEU A 289 -0.31 12.70 11.23
C LEU A 289 -1.47 12.10 12.05
N ARG A 290 -2.08 12.88 12.94
CA ARG A 290 -3.33 12.46 13.64
C ARG A 290 -4.50 12.32 12.67
N ASP A 291 -4.59 13.19 11.66
CA ASP A 291 -5.60 13.07 10.61
C ASP A 291 -5.36 11.82 9.76
N ALA A 292 -4.10 11.51 9.43
CA ALA A 292 -3.71 10.26 8.78
C ALA A 292 -4.10 9.05 9.63
N ARG A 293 -3.83 9.08 10.94
CA ARG A 293 -4.26 8.04 11.90
C ARG A 293 -5.77 7.86 11.88
N ARG A 294 -6.53 8.96 11.98
CA ARG A 294 -7.99 8.93 11.95
C ARG A 294 -8.52 8.31 10.65
N LYS A 295 -8.01 8.75 9.50
CA LYS A 295 -8.37 8.17 8.19
C LYS A 295 -8.02 6.69 8.10
N SER A 296 -6.88 6.26 8.65
CA SER A 296 -6.51 4.85 8.71
C SER A 296 -7.45 4.04 9.60
N LEU A 297 -7.89 4.57 10.74
CA LEU A 297 -8.89 3.92 11.60
C LEU A 297 -10.26 3.82 10.93
N GLU A 298 -10.69 4.87 10.22
CA GLU A 298 -11.93 4.88 9.43
C GLU A 298 -11.87 3.85 8.30
N ALA A 299 -10.74 3.79 7.57
CA ALA A 299 -10.52 2.79 6.53
C ALA A 299 -10.51 1.36 7.09
N GLU A 300 -9.88 1.14 8.25
CA GLU A 300 -9.90 -0.15 8.92
C GLU A 300 -11.33 -0.54 9.33
N ALA A 301 -12.12 0.39 9.89
CA ALA A 301 -13.52 0.15 10.22
C ALA A 301 -14.35 -0.22 9.00
N ALA A 302 -14.18 0.49 7.87
CA ALA A 302 -14.84 0.19 6.60
C ALA A 302 -14.43 -1.18 6.03
N GLU A 303 -13.15 -1.56 6.18
CA GLU A 303 -12.67 -2.90 5.85
C GLU A 303 -13.38 -3.95 6.71
N ARG A 304 -13.47 -3.75 8.05
CA ARG A 304 -14.16 -4.69 8.94
C ARG A 304 -15.61 -4.88 8.55
N THR A 305 -16.34 -3.80 8.25
CA THR A 305 -17.73 -3.85 7.78
C THR A 305 -17.84 -4.62 6.47
N THR A 306 -16.93 -4.39 5.53
CA THR A 306 -16.92 -5.10 4.23
C THR A 306 -16.68 -6.59 4.42
N ARG A 307 -15.71 -6.97 5.27
CA ARG A 307 -15.44 -8.38 5.61
C ARG A 307 -16.67 -9.04 6.23
N GLN A 308 -17.31 -8.39 7.20
CA GLN A 308 -18.51 -8.92 7.84
C GLN A 308 -19.63 -9.14 6.82
N ARG A 309 -19.88 -8.16 5.94
CA ARG A 309 -20.88 -8.27 4.88
C ARG A 309 -20.59 -9.46 3.96
N VAL A 310 -19.34 -9.63 3.53
CA VAL A 310 -18.93 -10.76 2.69
C VAL A 310 -19.14 -12.10 3.39
N VAL A 311 -18.79 -12.20 4.68
CA VAL A 311 -19.05 -13.41 5.48
C VAL A 311 -20.55 -13.70 5.57
N ASP A 312 -21.37 -12.70 5.85
CA ASP A 312 -22.83 -12.86 5.96
C ASP A 312 -23.45 -13.32 4.62
N GLU A 313 -22.99 -12.75 3.50
CA GLU A 313 -23.39 -13.15 2.15
C GLU A 313 -22.99 -14.60 1.84
N THR A 314 -21.75 -14.99 2.15
CA THR A 314 -21.26 -16.36 1.98
C THR A 314 -22.05 -17.35 2.83
N LEU A 315 -22.37 -17.00 4.09
CA LEU A 315 -23.19 -17.84 4.96
C LEU A 315 -24.64 -17.98 4.44
N ALA A 316 -25.22 -16.90 3.93
CA ALA A 316 -26.55 -16.94 3.33
C ALA A 316 -26.57 -17.86 2.10
N LEU A 317 -25.53 -17.80 1.26
CA LEU A 317 -25.37 -18.68 0.11
C LEU A 317 -25.28 -20.15 0.54
N ARG A 318 -24.43 -20.47 1.52
CA ARG A 318 -24.33 -21.84 2.06
C ARG A 318 -25.66 -22.38 2.59
N ARG A 319 -26.43 -21.55 3.30
CA ARG A 319 -27.77 -21.93 3.81
C ARG A 319 -28.75 -22.23 2.67
N GLU A 320 -28.77 -21.39 1.64
CA GLU A 320 -29.63 -21.60 0.48
C GLU A 320 -29.28 -22.90 -0.25
N GLN A 321 -27.99 -23.18 -0.41
CA GLN A 321 -27.55 -24.42 -1.05
C GLN A 321 -27.89 -25.66 -0.27
N ARG A 322 -27.70 -25.62 1.06
CA ARG A 322 -28.13 -26.68 1.93
C ARG A 322 -29.63 -26.94 1.77
N ARG A 323 -30.46 -25.89 1.74
CA ARG A 323 -31.91 -26.00 1.50
C ARG A 323 -32.23 -26.68 0.17
N VAL A 324 -31.53 -26.31 -0.91
CA VAL A 324 -31.71 -26.94 -2.23
C VAL A 324 -31.31 -28.41 -2.21
N LEU A 325 -30.18 -28.75 -1.58
CA LEU A 325 -29.71 -30.14 -1.45
C LEU A 325 -30.68 -30.99 -0.61
N GLU A 326 -31.17 -30.46 0.52
CA GLU A 326 -32.18 -31.11 1.36
C GLU A 326 -33.48 -31.34 0.58
N THR A 327 -33.91 -30.38 -0.23
CA THR A 327 -35.08 -30.52 -1.12
C THR A 327 -34.85 -31.62 -2.15
N ASN A 328 -33.69 -31.65 -2.80
CA ASN A 328 -33.34 -32.68 -3.76
C ASN A 328 -33.27 -34.07 -3.13
N VAL A 329 -32.74 -34.19 -1.90
CA VAL A 329 -32.78 -35.44 -1.12
C VAL A 329 -34.23 -35.92 -0.95
N GLY A 330 -35.14 -35.04 -0.55
CA GLY A 330 -36.57 -35.37 -0.43
C GLY A 330 -37.20 -35.84 -1.75
N VAL A 331 -36.91 -35.15 -2.86
CA VAL A 331 -37.37 -35.54 -4.21
C VAL A 331 -36.82 -36.90 -4.61
N HIS A 332 -35.52 -37.16 -4.41
CA HIS A 332 -34.90 -38.43 -4.76
C HIS A 332 -35.46 -39.58 -3.90
N GLN A 333 -35.67 -39.37 -2.60
CA GLN A 333 -36.34 -40.33 -1.73
C GLN A 333 -37.76 -40.67 -2.21
N HIS A 334 -38.54 -39.66 -2.58
CA HIS A 334 -39.88 -39.85 -3.15
C HIS A 334 -39.83 -40.66 -4.45
N ASN A 335 -38.93 -40.33 -5.37
CA ASN A 335 -38.78 -41.03 -6.64
C ASN A 335 -38.37 -42.50 -6.46
N VAL A 336 -37.46 -42.79 -5.52
CA VAL A 336 -37.09 -44.18 -5.18
C VAL A 336 -38.32 -44.95 -4.68
N ALA A 337 -39.10 -44.37 -3.76
CA ALA A 337 -40.31 -45.01 -3.25
C ALA A 337 -41.35 -45.23 -4.35
N ALA A 338 -41.62 -44.22 -5.19
CA ALA A 338 -42.58 -44.30 -6.27
C ALA A 338 -42.20 -45.36 -7.32
N HIS A 339 -40.92 -45.43 -7.72
CA HIS A 339 -40.45 -46.44 -8.67
C HIS A 339 -40.51 -47.86 -8.10
N ARG A 340 -40.21 -48.03 -6.80
CA ARG A 340 -40.37 -49.33 -6.13
C ARG A 340 -41.83 -49.75 -6.03
N GLN A 341 -42.74 -48.82 -5.73
CA GLN A 341 -44.19 -49.09 -5.72
C GLN A 341 -44.71 -49.46 -7.11
N ASN A 342 -44.31 -48.72 -8.15
CA ASN A 342 -44.69 -49.01 -9.53
C ASN A 342 -44.17 -50.38 -9.98
N ALA A 343 -42.95 -50.75 -9.58
CA ALA A 343 -42.40 -52.07 -9.84
C ALA A 343 -43.25 -53.18 -9.18
N ALA A 344 -43.65 -53.00 -7.92
CA ALA A 344 -44.50 -53.95 -7.21
C ALA A 344 -45.89 -54.08 -7.85
N GLN A 345 -46.51 -52.97 -8.26
CA GLN A 345 -47.79 -52.97 -8.96
C GLN A 345 -47.72 -53.67 -10.32
N ALA A 346 -46.68 -53.38 -11.11
CA ALA A 346 -46.45 -54.03 -12.40
C ALA A 346 -46.21 -55.54 -12.24
N GLN A 347 -45.48 -55.95 -11.20
CA GLN A 347 -45.28 -57.36 -10.86
C GLN A 347 -46.59 -58.06 -10.49
N ALA A 348 -47.43 -57.42 -9.66
CA ALA A 348 -48.75 -57.94 -9.30
C ALA A 348 -49.69 -58.06 -10.51
N ALA A 349 -49.53 -57.19 -11.51
CA ALA A 349 -50.29 -57.22 -12.77
C ALA A 349 -49.71 -58.19 -13.83
N GLY A 350 -48.62 -58.93 -13.53
CA GLY A 350 -47.97 -59.83 -14.49
C GLY A 350 -47.16 -59.13 -15.59
N GLN A 351 -46.83 -57.84 -15.42
CA GLN A 351 -46.12 -57.01 -16.41
C GLN A 351 -44.61 -56.96 -16.14
N ALA A 352 -43.90 -58.07 -16.38
CA ALA A 352 -42.49 -58.22 -16.02
C ALA A 352 -41.56 -57.12 -16.58
N ALA A 353 -41.74 -56.73 -17.85
CA ALA A 353 -40.91 -55.69 -18.48
C ALA A 353 -41.07 -54.31 -17.82
N ALA A 354 -42.31 -53.94 -17.47
CA ALA A 354 -42.60 -52.67 -16.78
C ALA A 354 -42.05 -52.67 -15.34
N ALA A 355 -42.10 -53.82 -14.66
CA ALA A 355 -41.49 -53.99 -13.34
C ALA A 355 -39.96 -53.80 -13.41
N GLN A 356 -39.29 -54.45 -14.37
CA GLN A 356 -37.85 -54.32 -14.55
C GLN A 356 -37.42 -52.89 -14.91
N GLN A 357 -38.18 -52.21 -15.79
CA GLN A 357 -37.92 -50.81 -16.13
C GLN A 357 -38.04 -49.90 -14.89
N SER A 358 -39.07 -50.10 -14.07
CA SER A 358 -39.27 -49.32 -12.84
C SER A 358 -38.15 -49.54 -11.82
N LEU A 359 -37.67 -50.79 -11.67
CA LEU A 359 -36.50 -51.09 -10.84
C LEU A 359 -35.22 -50.43 -11.35
N GLY A 360 -35.03 -50.37 -12.68
CA GLY A 360 -33.92 -49.64 -13.29
C GLY A 360 -33.92 -48.17 -12.88
N LYS A 361 -35.07 -47.49 -12.99
CA LYS A 361 -35.25 -46.10 -12.56
C LYS A 361 -35.07 -45.90 -11.06
N ALA A 362 -35.50 -46.87 -10.23
CA ALA A 362 -35.27 -46.82 -8.79
C ALA A 362 -33.77 -46.81 -8.45
N ARG A 363 -32.96 -47.64 -9.12
CA ARG A 363 -31.50 -47.68 -8.92
C ARG A 363 -30.82 -46.38 -9.37
N GLU A 364 -31.26 -45.79 -10.48
CA GLU A 364 -30.78 -44.48 -10.92
C GLU A 364 -31.08 -43.39 -9.88
N ALA A 365 -32.31 -43.37 -9.35
CA ALA A 365 -32.70 -42.43 -8.30
C ALA A 365 -31.94 -42.66 -6.97
N GLU A 366 -31.65 -43.91 -6.61
CA GLU A 366 -30.80 -44.25 -5.45
C GLU A 366 -29.36 -43.73 -5.62
N LYS A 367 -28.80 -43.83 -6.83
CA LYS A 367 -27.48 -43.27 -7.12
C LYS A 367 -27.48 -41.75 -6.96
N LEU A 368 -28.48 -41.07 -7.52
CA LEU A 368 -28.62 -39.61 -7.38
C LEU A 368 -28.83 -39.18 -5.92
N LEU A 369 -29.60 -39.96 -5.15
CA LEU A 369 -29.77 -39.73 -3.72
C LEU A 369 -28.43 -39.82 -2.99
N ALA A 370 -27.66 -40.88 -3.22
CA ALA A 370 -26.34 -41.07 -2.61
C ALA A 370 -25.35 -39.96 -3.03
N ASP A 371 -25.36 -39.56 -4.30
CA ASP A 371 -24.53 -38.47 -4.81
C ASP A 371 -24.89 -37.14 -4.14
N THR A 372 -26.18 -36.83 -4.00
CA THR A 372 -26.66 -35.60 -3.34
C THR A 372 -26.36 -35.61 -1.84
N GLN A 373 -26.54 -36.74 -1.16
CA GLN A 373 -26.22 -36.90 0.26
C GLN A 373 -24.72 -36.71 0.53
N ARG A 374 -23.84 -37.13 -0.39
CA ARG A 374 -22.40 -36.88 -0.29
C ARG A 374 -22.02 -35.41 -0.46
N GLN A 375 -22.88 -34.59 -1.07
CA GLN A 375 -22.66 -33.15 -1.24
C GLN A 375 -23.21 -32.31 -0.08
N LEU A 376 -24.03 -32.88 0.81
CA LEU A 376 -24.47 -32.16 2.00
C LEU A 376 -23.26 -31.93 2.92
N PRO A 377 -22.97 -30.67 3.29
CA PRO A 377 -21.94 -30.39 4.28
C PRO A 377 -22.29 -31.11 5.61
N ALA A 378 -21.26 -31.69 6.24
CA ALA A 378 -21.37 -32.46 7.47
C ALA A 378 -21.96 -31.66 8.65
#